data_AF-A0AA39M9G9-F1
#
_entry.id   AF-A0AA39M9G9-F1
#
_cell.length_a   1.000
_cell.length_b   1.000
_cell.length_c   1.000
_cell.angle_alpha   90.00
_cell.angle_beta   90.00
_cell.angle_gamma   90.00
#
_symmetry.space_group_name_H-M   'P 1'
#
loop_
_entity.id
_entity.type
_entity.pdbx_description
1 polymer ?
#
loop_
_entity_poly.entity_id
_entity_poly.type
_entity_poly.pdbx_seq_one_letter_code
_entity_poly.pdbx_strand_id
1 'polypeptide(L)'
;MLKTLCIVAAPEFVPENVEWMFRIWRILSGVTLSPFRMVFAEVVGTLSFLQPQADDDIADRLHYYYTSTFLLVTAVLISLKMFGGRPIECWLPAEFKGSWEDYTEMFCWARNTYFVPFASEFPEGDEAREDRMVSYYQWTPFFLVICAFMFYSPCLIWRIMYDKSGIRLKDIMAFATDRSNIQPHARRANIHGLSAHLSSVFKHRFKFGTGHPNHHRFFRFLNLRFYEAYLTWLYIGIKLLFLVNVLLQASQDDW
;
A
#
# COMPACT_ATOMS: atom_id res chain seq x y z
N MET A 1 14.40 36.91 -26.63
CA MET A 1 13.72 36.13 -25.58
C MET A 1 13.35 34.78 -26.19
N LEU A 2 14.08 33.72 -25.86
CA LEU A 2 13.76 32.37 -26.31
C LEU A 2 12.41 31.97 -25.69
N LYS A 3 11.35 31.97 -26.48
CA LYS A 3 10.12 31.23 -26.17
C LYS A 3 10.40 29.76 -26.49
N THR A 4 11.08 29.05 -25.59
CA THR A 4 11.24 27.60 -25.67
C THR A 4 9.87 26.98 -25.37
N LEU A 5 9.22 26.50 -26.43
CA LEU A 5 7.95 25.81 -26.38
C LEU A 5 8.23 24.41 -25.79
N CYS A 6 8.11 24.19 -24.47
CA CYS A 6 8.05 22.82 -23.91
C CYS A 6 6.68 22.24 -24.33
N ILE A 7 6.49 21.87 -25.61
CA ILE A 7 5.34 21.04 -26.01
C ILE A 7 5.66 19.63 -25.54
N VAL A 8 4.94 19.20 -24.51
CA VAL A 8 4.83 17.77 -24.21
C VAL A 8 4.00 17.16 -25.32
N ALA A 9 4.61 16.29 -26.13
CA ALA A 9 3.84 15.39 -26.97
C ALA A 9 3.06 14.45 -26.03
N ALA A 10 1.82 14.82 -25.70
CA ALA A 10 0.91 13.95 -24.98
C ALA A 10 0.56 12.78 -25.92
N PRO A 11 0.91 11.52 -25.61
CA PRO A 11 0.42 10.40 -26.39
C PRO A 11 -1.10 10.34 -26.21
N GLU A 12 -1.83 10.30 -27.34
CA GLU A 12 -3.28 10.08 -27.37
C GLU A 12 -3.64 8.86 -26.51
N PHE A 13 -4.53 9.07 -25.53
CA PHE A 13 -5.10 8.00 -24.72
C PHE A 13 -6.15 7.28 -25.56
N VAL A 14 -5.70 6.37 -26.44
CA VAL A 14 -6.55 5.43 -27.16
C VAL A 14 -6.86 4.26 -26.23
N PRO A 15 -8.14 3.91 -26.00
CA PRO A 15 -8.50 2.77 -25.15
C PRO A 15 -8.34 1.49 -25.99
N GLU A 16 -7.17 0.86 -25.96
CA GLU A 16 -6.99 -0.50 -26.49
C GLU A 16 -6.55 -1.50 -25.42
N ASN A 17 -7.34 -2.57 -25.37
CA ASN A 17 -7.31 -3.67 -24.42
C ASN A 17 -5.94 -4.37 -24.39
N VAL A 18 -5.45 -4.64 -23.17
CA VAL A 18 -4.36 -5.58 -22.80
C VAL A 18 -2.98 -5.36 -23.45
N GLU A 19 -2.84 -4.49 -24.44
CA GLU A 19 -1.58 -4.19 -25.13
C GLU A 19 -0.55 -3.51 -24.20
N TRP A 20 -1.02 -2.71 -23.24
CA TRP A 20 -0.18 -2.09 -22.22
C TRP A 20 0.56 -3.14 -21.37
N MET A 21 -0.04 -4.30 -21.13
CA MET A 21 0.56 -5.39 -20.35
C MET A 21 1.71 -6.06 -21.12
N PHE A 22 1.55 -6.25 -22.44
CA PHE A 22 2.61 -6.75 -23.32
C PHE A 22 3.71 -5.71 -23.59
N ARG A 23 3.37 -4.42 -23.63
CA ARG A 23 4.35 -3.32 -23.70
C ARG A 23 5.17 -3.23 -22.41
N ILE A 24 4.57 -3.41 -21.24
CA ILE A 24 5.28 -3.52 -19.96
C ILE A 24 6.21 -4.75 -19.97
N TRP A 25 5.74 -5.90 -20.46
CA TRP A 25 6.57 -7.10 -20.60
C TRP A 25 7.75 -6.92 -21.59
N ARG A 26 7.55 -6.19 -22.70
CA ARG A 26 8.62 -5.82 -23.64
C ARG A 26 9.63 -4.84 -23.03
N ILE A 27 9.16 -3.87 -22.24
CA ILE A 27 10.02 -2.94 -21.49
C ILE A 27 10.85 -3.72 -20.45
N LEU A 28 10.24 -4.71 -19.78
CA LEU A 28 10.95 -5.61 -18.86
C LEU A 28 12.01 -6.50 -19.56
N SER A 29 11.84 -6.80 -20.85
CA SER A 29 12.79 -7.61 -21.63
C SER A 29 13.98 -6.83 -22.21
N GLY A 30 13.91 -5.49 -22.27
CA GLY A 30 14.95 -4.62 -22.84
C GLY A 30 15.83 -3.89 -21.82
N VAL A 31 15.46 -3.88 -20.54
CA VAL A 31 16.27 -3.30 -19.45
C VAL A 31 17.30 -4.33 -19.03
N THR A 32 18.58 -3.96 -19.06
CA THR A 32 19.69 -4.78 -18.58
C THR A 32 19.34 -5.41 -17.23
N LEU A 33 19.29 -6.75 -17.19
CA LEU A 33 18.71 -7.55 -16.11
C LEU A 33 19.39 -7.41 -14.73
N SER A 34 20.44 -6.60 -14.54
CA SER A 34 21.20 -6.57 -13.28
C SER A 34 20.58 -5.70 -12.17
N PRO A 35 20.30 -4.39 -12.34
CA PRO A 35 19.74 -3.56 -11.26
C PRO A 35 18.29 -3.96 -10.92
N PHE A 36 17.50 -4.31 -11.93
CA PHE A 36 16.09 -4.62 -11.74
C PHE A 36 15.88 -5.95 -11.00
N ARG A 37 16.72 -6.97 -11.25
CA ARG A 37 16.68 -8.23 -10.49
C ARG A 37 17.12 -8.05 -9.04
N MET A 38 18.10 -7.18 -8.78
CA MET A 38 18.57 -6.89 -7.43
C MET A 38 17.48 -6.18 -6.62
N VAL A 39 16.86 -5.15 -7.19
CA VAL A 39 15.75 -4.43 -6.55
C VAL A 39 14.55 -5.34 -6.35
N PHE A 40 14.20 -6.17 -7.34
CA PHE A 40 13.10 -7.12 -7.19
C PHE A 40 13.37 -8.17 -6.11
N ALA A 41 14.59 -8.70 -6.01
CA ALA A 41 14.96 -9.68 -4.99
C ALA A 41 14.94 -9.09 -3.56
N GLU A 42 15.44 -7.87 -3.38
CA GLU A 42 15.38 -7.15 -2.10
C GLU A 42 13.94 -6.77 -1.71
N VAL A 43 13.14 -6.34 -2.69
CA VAL A 43 11.71 -6.04 -2.47
C VAL A 43 10.96 -7.33 -2.11
N VAL A 44 11.14 -8.43 -2.82
CA VAL A 44 10.52 -9.72 -2.47
C VAL A 44 11.01 -10.22 -1.11
N GLY A 45 12.29 -10.02 -0.77
CA GLY A 45 12.86 -10.33 0.53
C GLY A 45 12.21 -9.53 1.67
N THR A 46 12.02 -8.23 1.50
CA THR A 46 11.35 -7.36 2.49
C THR A 46 9.84 -7.61 2.57
N LEU A 47 9.21 -7.99 1.45
CA LEU A 47 7.80 -8.41 1.41
C LEU A 47 7.55 -9.77 2.09
N SER A 48 8.60 -10.53 2.44
CA SER A 48 8.45 -11.74 3.28
C SER A 48 7.82 -11.44 4.64
N PHE A 49 7.95 -10.21 5.14
CA PHE A 49 7.25 -9.75 6.35
C PHE A 49 5.71 -9.70 6.20
N LEU A 50 5.21 -9.62 4.97
CA LEU A 50 3.79 -9.67 4.65
C LEU A 50 3.26 -11.10 4.50
N GLN A 51 4.04 -12.14 4.86
CA GLN A 51 3.60 -13.53 4.73
C GLN A 51 2.22 -13.76 5.35
N PRO A 52 1.32 -14.47 4.63
CA PRO A 52 -0.02 -14.71 5.12
C PRO A 52 0.00 -15.59 6.36
N GLN A 53 -0.61 -15.12 7.44
CA GLN A 53 -0.76 -15.90 8.65
C GLN A 53 -2.06 -16.71 8.64
N ALA A 54 -2.10 -17.74 9.47
CA ALA A 54 -3.27 -18.62 9.58
C ALA A 54 -4.48 -17.93 10.26
N ASP A 55 -4.28 -16.82 10.97
CA ASP A 55 -5.34 -16.03 11.61
C ASP A 55 -6.08 -15.06 10.68
N ASP A 56 -5.62 -14.88 9.44
CA ASP A 56 -6.16 -13.88 8.53
C ASP A 56 -7.34 -14.37 7.70
N ASP A 57 -8.38 -13.52 7.58
CA ASP A 57 -9.46 -13.73 6.62
C ASP A 57 -8.98 -13.51 5.17
N ILE A 58 -9.72 -14.05 4.20
CA ILE A 58 -9.46 -13.84 2.76
C ILE A 58 -9.48 -12.33 2.44
N ALA A 59 -10.45 -11.60 2.99
CA ALA A 59 -10.56 -10.16 2.78
C ALA A 59 -9.32 -9.43 3.32
N ASP A 60 -8.80 -9.81 4.48
CA ASP A 60 -7.61 -9.15 5.05
C ASP A 60 -6.39 -9.41 4.16
N ARG A 61 -6.19 -10.66 3.74
CA ARG A 61 -5.12 -11.04 2.81
C ARG A 61 -5.17 -10.23 1.51
N LEU A 62 -6.37 -10.01 0.97
CA LEU A 62 -6.54 -9.18 -0.23
C LEU A 62 -5.96 -7.76 -0.02
N HIS A 63 -6.29 -7.13 1.09
CA HIS A 63 -5.89 -5.75 1.35
C HIS A 63 -4.41 -5.61 1.77
N TYR A 64 -3.98 -6.30 2.83
CA TYR A 64 -2.65 -6.06 3.38
C TYR A 64 -1.55 -6.76 2.58
N TYR A 65 -1.83 -7.92 1.96
CA TYR A 65 -0.83 -8.67 1.20
C TYR A 65 -0.89 -8.32 -0.27
N TYR A 66 -2.00 -8.60 -0.96
CA TYR A 66 -2.06 -8.47 -2.41
C TYR A 66 -2.06 -7.01 -2.87
N THR A 67 -2.99 -6.19 -2.37
CA THR A 67 -3.11 -4.77 -2.78
C THR A 67 -1.88 -3.97 -2.36
N SER A 68 -1.44 -4.08 -1.10
CA SER A 68 -0.24 -3.37 -0.64
C SER A 68 1.02 -3.76 -1.41
N THR A 69 1.24 -5.06 -1.65
CA THR A 69 2.39 -5.54 -2.45
C THR A 69 2.32 -5.01 -3.88
N PHE A 70 1.14 -5.06 -4.51
CA PHE A 70 0.96 -4.55 -5.87
C PHE A 70 1.29 -3.05 -5.97
N LEU A 71 0.80 -2.25 -5.01
CA LEU A 71 1.08 -0.81 -4.94
C LEU A 71 2.57 -0.53 -4.71
N LEU A 72 3.23 -1.26 -3.80
CA LEU A 72 4.66 -1.10 -3.52
C LEU A 72 5.52 -1.45 -4.74
N VAL A 73 5.22 -2.58 -5.39
CA VAL A 73 5.94 -2.99 -6.61
C VAL A 73 5.76 -1.91 -7.69
N THR A 74 4.53 -1.46 -7.92
CA THR A 74 4.23 -0.43 -8.92
C THR A 74 4.94 0.90 -8.61
N ALA A 75 4.97 1.32 -7.34
CA ALA A 75 5.70 2.51 -6.92
C ALA A 75 7.20 2.39 -7.24
N VAL A 76 7.82 1.25 -6.93
CA VAL A 76 9.23 0.98 -7.23
C VAL A 76 9.46 1.00 -8.75
N LEU A 77 8.59 0.38 -9.54
CA LEU A 77 8.69 0.38 -11.01
C LEU A 77 8.67 1.79 -11.60
N ILE A 78 7.75 2.62 -11.13
CA ILE A 78 7.62 4.01 -11.57
C ILE A 78 8.85 4.80 -11.15
N SER A 79 9.30 4.68 -9.90
CA SER A 79 10.51 5.35 -9.41
C SER A 79 11.75 4.96 -10.20
N LEU A 80 11.92 3.68 -10.55
CA LEU A 80 13.04 3.23 -11.38
C LEU A 80 13.02 3.90 -12.76
N LYS A 81 11.85 4.07 -13.37
CA LYS A 81 11.74 4.75 -14.67
C LYS A 81 11.95 6.27 -14.55
N MET A 82 11.55 6.87 -13.43
CA MET A 82 11.71 8.31 -13.18
C MET A 82 13.16 8.71 -12.86
N PHE A 83 13.91 7.90 -12.10
CA PHE A 83 15.29 8.22 -11.69
C PHE A 83 16.36 7.56 -12.56
N GLY A 84 16.04 6.42 -13.20
CA GLY A 84 16.98 5.64 -14.01
C GLY A 84 16.90 5.91 -15.52
N GLY A 85 16.06 6.85 -15.95
CA GLY A 85 15.87 7.20 -17.37
C GLY A 85 15.54 8.68 -17.55
N ARG A 86 15.17 9.04 -18.78
CA ARG A 86 14.67 10.38 -19.13
C ARG A 86 13.15 10.43 -18.86
N PRO A 87 12.68 11.15 -17.82
CA PRO A 87 11.26 11.15 -17.44
C PRO A 87 10.38 11.90 -18.43
N ILE A 88 10.95 12.84 -19.16
CA ILE A 88 10.28 13.67 -20.17
C ILE A 88 11.24 13.92 -21.33
N GLU A 89 10.72 13.85 -22.54
CA GLU A 89 11.45 14.19 -23.78
C GLU A 89 10.80 15.44 -24.35
N CYS A 90 11.62 16.45 -24.65
CA CYS A 90 11.12 17.74 -25.12
C CYS A 90 11.36 17.90 -26.62
N TRP A 91 10.43 18.55 -27.32
CA TRP A 91 10.71 19.01 -28.68
C TRP A 91 11.64 20.22 -28.64
N LEU A 92 12.91 20.00 -29.00
CA LEU A 92 13.97 20.99 -28.91
C LEU A 92 14.38 21.48 -30.31
N PRO A 93 14.83 22.73 -30.45
CA PRO A 93 15.31 23.24 -31.72
C PRO A 93 16.60 22.55 -32.15
N ALA A 94 16.80 22.36 -33.45
CA ALA A 94 17.88 21.54 -34.00
C ALA A 94 19.31 22.08 -33.75
N GLU A 95 19.45 23.33 -33.29
CA GLU A 95 20.76 23.89 -32.91
C GLU A 95 21.25 23.39 -31.54
N PHE A 96 20.40 22.76 -30.73
CA PHE A 96 20.77 22.27 -29.41
C PHE A 96 21.65 21.01 -29.54
N LYS A 97 22.76 20.98 -28.81
CA LYS A 97 23.62 19.80 -28.70
C LYS A 97 23.13 18.93 -27.54
N GLY A 98 23.46 17.63 -27.54
CA GLY A 98 22.98 16.66 -26.53
C GLY A 98 23.06 17.11 -25.06
N SER A 99 24.10 17.84 -24.65
CA SER A 99 24.19 18.37 -23.28
C SER A 99 23.12 19.42 -22.93
N TRP A 100 22.73 20.23 -23.91
CA TRP A 100 21.66 21.21 -23.79
C TRP A 100 20.29 20.54 -23.83
N GLU A 101 20.17 19.42 -24.55
CA GLU A 101 18.97 18.59 -24.56
C GLU A 101 18.71 18.02 -23.17
N ASP A 102 19.70 17.32 -22.60
CA ASP A 102 19.62 16.75 -21.25
C ASP A 102 19.32 17.83 -20.18
N TYR A 103 19.94 19.01 -20.28
CA TYR A 103 19.67 20.12 -19.38
C TYR A 103 18.23 20.64 -19.51
N THR A 104 17.75 20.80 -20.75
CA THR A 104 16.42 21.36 -21.00
C THR A 104 15.32 20.38 -20.58
N GLU A 105 15.52 19.08 -20.81
CA GLU A 105 14.62 18.03 -20.33
C GLU A 105 14.55 18.00 -18.81
N MET A 106 15.70 18.04 -18.12
CA MET A 106 15.73 18.12 -16.66
C MET A 106 15.10 19.41 -16.13
N PHE A 107 15.27 20.52 -16.85
CA PHE A 107 14.64 21.79 -16.51
C PHE A 107 13.10 21.76 -16.68
N CYS A 108 12.59 21.26 -17.81
CA CYS A 108 11.14 21.09 -18.02
C CYS A 108 10.56 20.02 -17.05
N TRP A 109 11.34 19.03 -16.58
CA TRP A 109 10.90 18.08 -15.55
C TRP A 109 10.83 18.69 -14.16
N ALA A 110 11.85 19.44 -13.75
CA ALA A 110 11.91 20.06 -12.42
C ALA A 110 10.89 21.19 -12.27
N ARG A 111 10.60 21.91 -13.36
CA ARG A 111 9.56 22.93 -13.40
C ARG A 111 8.20 22.28 -13.71
N ASN A 112 7.12 22.79 -13.12
CA ASN A 112 5.79 22.35 -13.49
C ASN A 112 5.51 22.64 -14.98
N THR A 113 4.89 21.67 -15.66
CA THR A 113 4.43 21.83 -17.05
C THR A 113 2.97 22.25 -17.06
N TYR A 114 2.44 22.71 -18.18
CA TYR A 114 1.01 23.05 -18.31
C TYR A 114 0.47 22.53 -19.63
N PHE A 115 -0.80 22.16 -19.66
CA PHE A 115 -1.46 21.66 -20.87
C PHE A 115 -2.26 22.77 -21.57
N VAL A 116 -2.13 22.83 -22.90
CA VAL A 116 -2.91 23.73 -23.75
C VAL A 116 -3.48 22.93 -24.92
N PRO A 117 -4.82 22.94 -25.12
CA PRO A 117 -5.43 22.36 -26.31
C PRO A 117 -4.90 23.00 -27.60
N PHE A 118 -4.65 22.21 -28.63
CA PHE A 118 -4.12 22.69 -29.91
C PHE A 118 -5.00 23.75 -30.61
N ALA A 119 -6.31 23.75 -30.32
CA ALA A 119 -7.26 24.70 -30.90
C ALA A 119 -7.34 26.05 -30.14
N SER A 120 -6.73 26.13 -28.94
CA SER A 120 -6.75 27.35 -28.12
C SER A 120 -5.47 28.15 -28.27
N GLU A 121 -5.57 29.47 -28.20
CA GLU A 121 -4.41 30.34 -28.12
C GLU A 121 -3.63 30.13 -26.82
N PHE A 122 -2.33 30.39 -26.87
CA PHE A 122 -1.48 30.28 -25.69
C PHE A 122 -1.92 31.29 -24.63
N PRO A 123 -2.07 30.90 -23.36
CA PRO A 123 -2.49 31.81 -22.31
C PRO A 123 -1.49 32.96 -22.16
N GLU A 124 -1.97 34.18 -22.37
CA GLU A 124 -1.21 35.42 -22.15
C GLU A 124 -1.38 35.85 -20.69
N GLY A 125 -0.45 35.44 -19.84
CA GLY A 125 -0.44 35.78 -18.42
C GLY A 125 0.03 34.60 -17.56
N ASP A 126 0.76 34.92 -16.49
CA ASP A 126 1.29 33.88 -15.58
C ASP A 126 0.16 33.20 -14.79
N GLU A 127 -0.89 33.93 -14.40
CA GLU A 127 -2.04 33.38 -13.65
C GLU A 127 -2.79 32.29 -14.44
N ALA A 128 -3.09 32.53 -15.72
CA ALA A 128 -3.79 31.56 -16.57
C ALA A 128 -2.94 30.30 -16.87
N ARG A 129 -1.62 30.39 -16.72
CA ARG A 129 -0.69 29.25 -16.86
C ARG A 129 -0.64 28.44 -15.57
N GLU A 130 -0.64 29.11 -14.41
CA GLU A 130 -0.64 28.46 -13.09
C GLU A 130 -1.85 27.56 -12.87
N ASP A 131 -3.05 28.00 -13.27
CA ASP A 131 -4.28 27.21 -13.17
C ASP A 131 -4.27 25.92 -14.00
N ARG A 132 -3.41 25.85 -15.03
CA ARG A 132 -3.30 24.69 -15.94
C ARG A 132 -2.05 23.86 -15.68
N MET A 133 -1.34 24.10 -14.58
CA MET A 133 -0.12 23.39 -14.27
C MET A 133 -0.38 21.94 -13.86
N VAL A 134 0.48 21.05 -14.35
CA VAL A 134 0.45 19.62 -14.11
C VAL A 134 1.73 19.25 -13.36
N SER A 135 1.58 18.94 -12.06
CA SER A 135 2.70 18.59 -11.15
C SER A 135 2.59 17.16 -10.58
N TYR A 136 1.47 16.46 -10.78
CA TYR A 136 1.17 15.20 -10.09
C TYR A 136 2.13 14.05 -10.43
N TYR A 137 2.76 14.06 -11.62
CA TYR A 137 3.70 13.01 -12.04
C TYR A 137 4.88 12.86 -11.09
N GLN A 138 5.39 13.97 -10.53
CA GLN A 138 6.50 13.95 -9.59
C GLN A 138 6.12 13.29 -8.25
N TRP A 139 4.86 13.44 -7.84
CA TRP A 139 4.35 13.00 -6.54
C TRP A 139 3.73 11.60 -6.55
N THR A 140 3.41 11.09 -7.75
CA THR A 140 2.77 9.78 -7.97
C THR A 140 3.43 8.63 -7.20
N PRO A 141 4.76 8.39 -7.26
CA PRO A 141 5.36 7.27 -6.54
C PRO A 141 5.25 7.40 -5.00
N PHE A 142 5.30 8.62 -4.46
CA PHE A 142 5.12 8.85 -3.02
C PHE A 142 3.68 8.58 -2.59
N PHE A 143 2.71 9.00 -3.39
CA PHE A 143 1.30 8.73 -3.13
C PHE A 143 1.01 7.23 -3.09
N LEU A 144 1.55 6.46 -4.05
CA LEU A 144 1.39 5.00 -4.08
C LEU A 144 1.96 4.31 -2.83
N VAL A 145 3.09 4.76 -2.30
CA VAL A 145 3.67 4.24 -1.05
C VAL A 145 2.77 4.55 0.15
N ILE A 146 2.21 5.77 0.21
CA ILE A 146 1.28 6.16 1.27
C ILE A 146 0.01 5.31 1.20
N CYS A 147 -0.58 5.12 0.02
CA CYS A 147 -1.73 4.23 -0.17
C CYS A 147 -1.43 2.79 0.26
N ALA A 148 -0.24 2.27 -0.12
CA ALA A 148 0.19 0.95 0.29
C ALA A 148 0.30 0.82 1.82
N PHE A 149 0.84 1.84 2.49
CA PHE A 149 0.93 1.90 3.95
C PHE A 149 -0.45 1.99 4.60
N MET A 150 -1.36 2.78 4.05
CA MET A 150 -2.74 2.88 4.55
C MET A 150 -3.42 1.52 4.51
N PHE A 151 -3.31 0.75 3.42
CA PHE A 151 -3.86 -0.62 3.34
C PHE A 151 -3.19 -1.61 4.29
N TYR A 152 -1.91 -1.42 4.62
CA TYR A 152 -1.20 -2.26 5.59
C TYR A 152 -1.51 -1.89 7.05
N SER A 153 -1.84 -0.63 7.32
CA SER A 153 -2.00 -0.09 8.67
C SER A 153 -3.00 -0.83 9.58
N PRO A 154 -4.18 -1.32 9.12
CA PRO A 154 -5.11 -2.00 10.01
C PRO A 154 -4.55 -3.35 10.48
N CYS A 155 -3.83 -4.07 9.60
CA CYS A 155 -3.15 -5.31 9.96
C CYS A 155 -2.00 -5.05 10.97
N LEU A 156 -1.25 -3.96 10.79
CA LEU A 156 -0.21 -3.57 11.74
C LEU A 156 -0.79 -3.26 13.13
N ILE A 157 -1.91 -2.53 13.19
CA ILE A 157 -2.61 -2.22 14.44
C ILE A 157 -3.11 -3.50 15.10
N TRP A 158 -3.72 -4.42 14.33
CA TRP A 158 -4.10 -5.74 14.83
C TRP A 158 -2.89 -6.43 15.46
N ARG A 159 -1.78 -6.55 14.73
CA ARG A 159 -0.55 -7.24 15.16
C ARG A 159 0.02 -6.69 16.47
N ILE A 160 0.01 -5.38 16.66
CA ILE A 160 0.53 -4.73 17.88
C ILE A 160 -0.42 -4.91 19.06
N MET A 161 -1.74 -4.89 18.82
CA MET A 161 -2.75 -4.85 19.86
C MET A 161 -3.25 -6.25 20.30
N TYR A 162 -3.29 -7.24 19.41
CA TYR A 162 -3.83 -8.56 19.75
C TYR A 162 -2.93 -9.29 20.77
N ASP A 163 -1.61 -9.11 20.73
CA ASP A 163 -0.67 -9.67 21.73
C ASP A 163 -0.94 -9.11 23.14
N LYS A 164 -1.46 -7.88 23.25
CA LYS A 164 -1.83 -7.26 24.53
C LYS A 164 -3.09 -7.88 25.14
N SER A 165 -3.83 -8.70 24.40
CA SER A 165 -4.95 -9.48 24.91
C SER A 165 -4.50 -10.62 25.83
N GLY A 166 -3.23 -11.02 25.86
CA GLY A 166 -2.78 -12.15 26.68
C GLY A 166 -3.38 -13.51 26.27
N ILE A 167 -4.18 -13.56 25.21
CA ILE A 167 -4.59 -14.79 24.53
C ILE A 167 -3.55 -15.05 23.45
N ARG A 168 -2.84 -16.18 23.53
CA ARG A 168 -1.87 -16.59 22.51
C ARG A 168 -2.61 -17.12 21.28
N LEU A 169 -3.14 -16.20 20.47
CA LEU A 169 -3.95 -16.53 19.29
C LEU A 169 -3.15 -17.35 18.26
N LYS A 170 -1.86 -17.03 18.09
CA LYS A 170 -0.94 -17.77 17.22
C LYS A 170 -0.89 -19.26 17.57
N ASP A 171 -0.76 -19.59 18.86
CA ASP A 171 -0.72 -20.99 19.32
C ASP A 171 -2.04 -21.69 19.04
N ILE A 172 -3.17 -21.03 19.34
CA ILE A 172 -4.52 -21.57 19.09
C ILE A 172 -4.70 -21.89 17.61
N MET A 173 -4.34 -20.96 16.72
CA MET A 173 -4.45 -21.15 15.28
C MET A 173 -3.48 -22.21 14.75
N ALA A 174 -2.28 -22.33 15.33
CA ALA A 174 -1.34 -23.39 15.00
C ALA A 174 -1.89 -24.77 15.35
N PHE A 175 -2.49 -24.95 16.55
CA PHE A 175 -3.13 -26.21 16.93
C PHE A 175 -4.37 -26.53 16.08
N ALA A 176 -5.17 -25.52 15.73
CA ALA A 176 -6.35 -25.70 14.90
C ALA A 176 -5.99 -26.08 13.45
N THR A 177 -4.92 -25.50 12.91
CA THR A 177 -4.48 -25.68 11.51
C THR A 177 -3.43 -26.79 11.35
N ASP A 178 -3.11 -27.51 12.42
CA ASP A 178 -2.11 -28.58 12.37
C ASP A 178 -2.51 -29.68 11.37
N ARG A 179 -1.57 -30.09 10.52
CA ARG A 179 -1.75 -31.16 9.53
C ARG A 179 -2.05 -32.50 10.19
N SER A 180 -1.61 -32.70 11.43
CA SER A 180 -1.89 -33.92 12.20
C SER A 180 -3.40 -34.11 12.48
N ASN A 181 -4.21 -33.05 12.42
CA ASN A 181 -5.66 -33.09 12.65
C ASN A 181 -6.45 -33.91 11.61
N ILE A 182 -5.79 -34.32 10.51
CA ILE A 182 -6.35 -35.28 9.55
C ILE A 182 -6.61 -36.64 10.25
N GLN A 183 -5.75 -37.02 11.20
CA GLN A 183 -5.92 -38.26 11.97
C GLN A 183 -6.90 -38.06 13.13
N PRO A 184 -7.91 -38.93 13.28
CA PRO A 184 -8.97 -38.73 14.29
C PRO A 184 -8.45 -38.80 15.73
N HIS A 185 -7.41 -39.60 16.00
CA HIS A 185 -6.82 -39.70 17.33
C HIS A 185 -6.05 -38.43 17.72
N ALA A 186 -5.17 -37.94 16.84
CA ALA A 186 -4.43 -36.70 17.04
C ALA A 186 -5.37 -35.49 17.16
N ARG A 187 -6.41 -35.42 16.32
CA ARG A 187 -7.44 -34.37 16.41
C ARG A 187 -8.12 -34.31 17.78
N ARG A 188 -8.49 -35.46 18.36
CA ARG A 188 -9.12 -35.50 19.69
C ARG A 188 -8.16 -35.01 20.78
N ALA A 189 -6.90 -35.40 20.72
CA ALA A 189 -5.87 -34.93 21.65
C ALA A 189 -5.66 -33.40 21.54
N ASN A 190 -5.58 -32.87 20.32
CA ASN A 190 -5.43 -31.43 20.07
C ASN A 190 -6.64 -30.63 20.53
N ILE A 191 -7.87 -31.11 20.26
CA ILE A 191 -9.11 -30.48 20.78
C ILE A 191 -9.12 -30.45 22.30
N HIS A 192 -8.73 -31.56 22.95
CA HIS A 192 -8.67 -31.62 24.41
C HIS A 192 -7.65 -30.63 24.96
N GLY A 193 -6.42 -30.60 24.41
CA GLY A 193 -5.38 -29.64 24.78
C GLY A 193 -5.81 -28.19 24.59
N LEU A 194 -6.46 -27.88 23.47
CA LEU A 194 -7.00 -26.55 23.18
C LEU A 194 -8.10 -26.15 24.17
N SER A 195 -9.04 -27.05 24.46
CA SER A 195 -10.13 -26.78 25.40
C SER A 195 -9.63 -26.53 26.83
N ALA A 196 -8.59 -27.26 27.25
CA ALA A 196 -7.93 -27.06 28.55
C ALA A 196 -7.20 -25.70 28.61
N HIS A 197 -6.50 -25.34 27.52
CA HIS A 197 -5.83 -24.04 27.40
C HIS A 197 -6.83 -22.88 27.46
N LEU A 198 -7.91 -22.92 26.66
CA LEU A 198 -8.97 -21.90 26.69
C LEU A 198 -9.64 -21.81 28.06
N SER A 199 -9.99 -22.94 28.65
CA SER A 199 -10.64 -22.97 29.98
C SER A 199 -9.74 -22.37 31.06
N SER A 200 -8.43 -22.61 31.00
CA SER A 200 -7.45 -21.99 31.91
C SER A 200 -7.41 -20.47 31.74
N VAL A 201 -7.34 -20.00 30.50
CA VAL A 201 -7.31 -18.56 30.16
C VAL A 201 -8.58 -17.85 30.63
N PHE A 202 -9.76 -18.43 30.34
CA PHE A 202 -11.04 -17.86 30.79
C PHE A 202 -11.15 -17.86 32.30
N LYS A 203 -10.82 -18.98 32.98
CA LYS A 203 -10.89 -19.07 34.45
C LYS A 203 -9.99 -18.05 35.13
N HIS A 204 -8.82 -17.76 34.57
CA HIS A 204 -7.95 -16.68 35.05
C HIS A 204 -8.64 -15.32 34.85
N ARG A 205 -9.11 -15.01 33.63
CA ARG A 205 -9.74 -13.71 33.33
C ARG A 205 -11.02 -13.42 34.12
N PHE A 206 -11.92 -14.39 34.26
CA PHE A 206 -13.16 -14.23 35.05
C PHE A 206 -12.88 -13.92 36.52
N LYS A 207 -11.80 -14.47 37.12
CA LYS A 207 -11.38 -14.16 38.49
C LYS A 207 -10.83 -12.74 38.65
N PHE A 208 -10.16 -12.21 37.62
CA PHE A 208 -9.64 -10.84 37.62
C PHE A 208 -10.72 -9.79 37.33
N GLY A 209 -11.74 -10.13 36.53
CA GLY A 209 -12.83 -9.21 36.15
C GLY A 209 -13.76 -8.78 37.29
N THR A 210 -13.84 -9.56 38.38
CA THR A 210 -14.75 -9.31 39.50
C THR A 210 -14.19 -8.46 40.64
N GLY A 211 -12.91 -8.03 40.62
CA GLY A 211 -12.24 -7.58 41.85
C GLY A 211 -11.21 -6.44 41.76
N HIS A 212 -11.34 -5.46 40.87
CA HIS A 212 -10.43 -4.29 40.87
C HIS A 212 -11.14 -2.93 41.04
N PRO A 213 -10.71 -2.06 41.98
CA PRO A 213 -11.40 -0.81 42.33
C PRO A 213 -11.11 0.38 41.39
N ASN A 214 -10.10 0.31 40.52
CA ASN A 214 -9.73 1.47 39.67
C ASN A 214 -10.37 1.40 38.29
N HIS A 215 -11.68 1.61 38.21
CA HIS A 215 -12.32 2.01 36.97
C HIS A 215 -11.99 3.50 36.75
N HIS A 216 -11.00 3.82 35.91
CA HIS A 216 -10.76 5.21 35.51
C HIS A 216 -12.04 5.75 34.84
N ARG A 217 -12.75 6.63 35.56
CA ARG A 217 -14.06 7.18 35.18
C ARG A 217 -14.02 8.02 33.91
N PHE A 218 -12.84 8.54 33.56
CA PHE A 218 -12.64 9.53 32.50
C PHE A 218 -12.14 8.93 31.18
N PHE A 219 -11.22 7.95 31.21
CA PHE A 219 -10.68 7.30 30.02
C PHE A 219 -11.19 5.86 29.87
N ARG A 220 -12.48 5.73 29.56
CA ARG A 220 -13.15 4.42 29.42
C ARG A 220 -12.55 3.56 28.29
N PHE A 221 -11.99 4.18 27.26
CA PHE A 221 -11.33 3.46 26.16
C PHE A 221 -9.99 2.82 26.56
N LEU A 222 -9.24 3.39 27.51
CA LEU A 222 -8.00 2.77 28.02
C LEU A 222 -8.30 1.54 28.90
N ASN A 223 -9.54 1.39 29.38
CA ASN A 223 -10.04 0.22 30.10
C ASN A 223 -10.56 -0.92 29.20
N LEU A 224 -10.47 -0.79 27.86
CA LEU A 224 -10.83 -1.85 26.91
C LEU A 224 -10.10 -3.18 27.20
N ARG A 225 -8.88 -3.12 27.76
CA ARG A 225 -8.05 -4.31 28.08
C ARG A 225 -8.70 -5.27 29.08
N PHE A 226 -9.62 -4.79 29.93
CA PHE A 226 -10.27 -5.56 30.99
C PHE A 226 -11.67 -6.08 30.60
N TYR A 227 -12.15 -5.77 29.39
CA TYR A 227 -13.44 -6.27 28.93
C TYR A 227 -13.30 -7.69 28.39
N GLU A 228 -14.22 -8.59 28.79
CA GLU A 228 -14.34 -9.97 28.30
C GLU A 228 -14.35 -10.04 26.75
N ALA A 229 -14.91 -9.01 26.10
CA ALA A 229 -15.04 -8.89 24.64
C ALA A 229 -13.95 -8.03 23.96
N TYR A 230 -12.80 -7.77 24.60
CA TYR A 230 -11.73 -6.92 24.05
C TYR A 230 -11.30 -7.33 22.63
N LEU A 231 -11.01 -8.63 22.44
CA LEU A 231 -10.52 -9.15 21.17
C LEU A 231 -11.57 -8.99 20.06
N THR A 232 -12.85 -9.19 20.39
CA THR A 232 -13.98 -9.01 19.47
C THR A 232 -14.15 -7.55 19.05
N TRP A 233 -14.11 -6.61 20.01
CA TRP A 233 -14.20 -5.18 19.71
C TRP A 233 -12.99 -4.69 18.91
N LEU A 234 -11.79 -5.18 19.21
CA LEU A 234 -10.59 -4.90 18.44
C LEU A 234 -10.77 -5.36 16.99
N TYR A 235 -11.22 -6.60 16.78
CA TYR A 235 -11.44 -7.15 15.44
C TYR A 235 -12.47 -6.34 14.64
N ILE A 236 -13.62 -6.00 15.25
CA ILE A 236 -14.65 -5.17 14.61
C ILE A 236 -14.07 -3.78 14.26
N GLY A 237 -13.28 -3.19 15.15
CA GLY A 237 -12.62 -1.90 14.91
C GLY A 237 -11.65 -1.95 13.72
N ILE A 238 -10.87 -3.03 13.58
CA ILE A 238 -9.97 -3.24 12.43
C ILE A 238 -10.76 -3.38 11.13
N LYS A 239 -11.87 -4.14 11.13
CA LYS A 239 -12.73 -4.26 9.93
C LYS A 239 -13.36 -2.94 9.53
N LEU A 240 -13.79 -2.14 10.51
CA LEU A 240 -14.28 -0.79 10.25
C LEU A 240 -13.18 0.11 9.68
N LEU A 241 -11.95 -0.01 10.17
CA LEU A 241 -10.81 0.75 9.64
C LEU A 241 -10.49 0.37 8.18
N PHE A 242 -10.57 -0.92 7.83
CA PHE A 242 -10.48 -1.36 6.43
C PHE A 242 -11.59 -0.75 5.57
N LEU A 243 -12.84 -0.76 6.04
CA LEU A 243 -13.97 -0.19 5.32
C LEU A 243 -13.78 1.32 5.09
N VAL A 244 -13.41 2.06 6.13
CA VAL A 244 -13.15 3.50 6.04
C VAL A 244 -12.02 3.79 5.04
N ASN A 245 -10.95 3.00 5.07
CA ASN A 245 -9.84 3.17 4.14
C ASN A 245 -10.26 2.97 2.68
N VAL A 246 -11.05 1.94 2.38
CA VAL A 246 -11.60 1.71 1.04
C VAL A 246 -12.50 2.86 0.61
N LEU A 247 -13.37 3.35 1.50
CA LEU A 247 -14.26 4.48 1.19
C LEU A 247 -13.49 5.78 0.92
N LEU A 248 -12.46 6.07 1.72
CA LEU A 248 -11.63 7.26 1.54
C LEU A 248 -10.90 7.22 0.19
N GLN A 249 -10.30 6.08 -0.16
CA GLN A 249 -9.60 5.95 -1.44
C GLN A 249 -10.57 5.95 -2.63
N ALA A 250 -11.74 5.32 -2.52
CA ALA A 250 -12.75 5.37 -3.58
C ALA A 250 -13.31 6.77 -3.81
N SER A 251 -13.48 7.59 -2.75
CA SER A 251 -13.95 8.97 -2.88
C SER A 251 -12.92 9.92 -3.48
N GLN A 252 -11.65 9.52 -3.54
CA GLN A 252 -10.57 10.31 -4.13
C GLN A 252 -10.62 10.27 -5.67
N ASP A 253 -11.23 9.24 -6.27
CA ASP A 253 -11.31 9.05 -7.73
C ASP A 253 -12.38 9.94 -8.40
N ASP A 254 -13.28 10.55 -7.62
CA ASP A 254 -14.39 11.39 -8.11
C ASP A 254 -14.03 12.87 -8.32
N TRP A 255 -12.75 13.25 -8.19
CA TRP A 255 -12.26 14.65 -8.32
C TRP A 255 -11.23 14.83 -9.43
#